data_AF-A0A2M9XR50-F1
#
_entry.id   AF-A0A2M9XR50-F1
#
_cell.length_a   1.000
_cell.length_b   1.000
_cell.length_c   1.000
_cell.angle_alpha   90.00
_cell.angle_beta   90.00
_cell.angle_gamma   90.00
#
_symmetry.space_group_name_H-M   'P 1'
#
loop_
_entity.id
_entity.type
_entity.pdbx_description
1 polymer ?
#
loop_
_entity_poly.entity_id
_entity_poly.type
_entity_poly.pdbx_seq_one_letter_code
_entity_poly.pdbx_strand_id
1 'polypeptide(L)'
;MKLSSAVLPFLFALIAAIGNAFYAYGQKKSAPTAGPFLFLIPTLIVCIFLLIVSLFFYKPGDWKDYLSQNRIYFWLSGAGLYFTFLGFYLLYSRYGTSYYILYAVLSILTTSIFVGAFLFSERLNLYHYFSILAAFAAILLFNLGQNVSK
;
A
#
# COMPACT_ATOMS: atom_id res chain seq x y z
N MET A 1 25.54 -5.15 -11.46
CA MET A 1 24.55 -4.98 -10.37
C MET A 1 24.80 -6.10 -9.36
N LYS A 2 25.10 -5.82 -8.08
CA LYS A 2 25.22 -6.90 -7.08
C LYS A 2 23.81 -7.50 -6.91
N LEU A 3 23.60 -8.71 -7.42
CA LEU A 3 22.30 -9.38 -7.46
C LEU A 3 21.63 -9.39 -6.07
N SER A 4 22.42 -9.48 -5.00
CA SER A 4 21.94 -9.44 -3.61
C SER A 4 21.26 -8.13 -3.20
N SER A 5 21.66 -6.98 -3.75
CA SER A 5 21.12 -5.67 -3.37
C SER A 5 19.72 -5.39 -3.91
N ALA A 6 19.31 -6.06 -5.00
CA ALA A 6 18.00 -5.87 -5.63
C ALA A 6 16.99 -6.97 -5.27
N VAL A 7 17.47 -8.18 -4.95
CA VAL A 7 16.61 -9.33 -4.65
C VAL A 7 15.79 -9.13 -3.37
N LEU A 8 16.40 -8.67 -2.28
CA LEU A 8 15.68 -8.48 -1.01
C LEU A 8 14.55 -7.42 -1.09
N PRO A 9 14.81 -6.20 -1.61
CA PRO A 9 13.73 -5.22 -1.82
C PRO A 9 12.59 -5.75 -2.69
N PHE A 10 12.92 -6.48 -3.75
CA PHE A 10 11.92 -7.11 -4.61
C PHE A 10 11.07 -8.13 -3.85
N LEU A 11 11.68 -9.00 -3.04
CA LEU A 11 10.95 -10.00 -2.25
C LEU A 11 10.04 -9.34 -1.21
N PHE A 12 10.49 -8.28 -0.54
CA PHE A 12 9.65 -7.55 0.42
C PHE A 12 8.48 -6.84 -0.27
N ALA A 13 8.72 -6.22 -1.43
CA ALA A 13 7.66 -5.64 -2.24
C ALA A 13 6.64 -6.70 -2.71
N LEU A 14 7.11 -7.89 -3.07
CA LEU A 14 6.25 -9.00 -3.48
C LEU A 14 5.36 -9.50 -2.34
N ILE A 15 5.90 -9.63 -1.13
CA ILE A 15 5.11 -10.00 0.06
C ILE A 15 4.00 -8.97 0.31
N ALA A 16 4.33 -7.68 0.24
CA ALA A 16 3.34 -6.61 0.37
C ALA A 16 2.26 -6.67 -0.73
N ALA A 17 2.66 -6.93 -1.98
CA ALA A 17 1.73 -7.08 -3.10
C ALA A 17 0.78 -8.27 -2.92
N ILE A 18 1.28 -9.41 -2.43
CA ILE A 18 0.45 -10.59 -2.10
C ILE A 18 -0.54 -10.28 -0.99
N GLY A 19 -0.10 -9.63 0.09
CA GLY A 19 -0.97 -9.21 1.19
C GLY A 19 -2.10 -8.29 0.71
N ASN A 20 -1.77 -7.34 -0.17
CA ASN A 20 -2.78 -6.47 -0.76
C ASN A 20 -3.76 -7.23 -1.69
N ALA A 21 -3.30 -8.24 -2.42
CA ALA A 21 -4.19 -9.09 -3.23
C ALA A 21 -5.21 -9.85 -2.36
N PHE A 22 -4.78 -10.42 -1.23
CA PHE A 22 -5.69 -11.05 -0.26
C PHE A 22 -6.72 -10.05 0.30
N TYR A 23 -6.27 -8.84 0.65
CA TYR A 23 -7.15 -7.78 1.13
C TYR A 23 -8.21 -7.40 0.09
N ALA A 24 -7.79 -7.14 -1.17
CA ALA A 24 -8.69 -6.79 -2.25
C ALA A 24 -9.71 -7.91 -2.54
N TYR A 25 -9.27 -9.18 -2.52
CA TYR A 25 -10.16 -10.33 -2.67
C TYR A 25 -11.22 -10.40 -1.56
N GLY A 26 -10.78 -10.34 -0.29
CA GLY A 26 -11.69 -10.39 0.87
C GLY A 26 -12.72 -9.26 0.84
N GLN A 27 -12.28 -8.04 0.53
CA GLN A 27 -13.15 -6.87 0.43
C GLN A 27 -14.14 -6.97 -0.74
N LYS A 28 -13.72 -7.52 -1.88
CA LYS A 28 -14.62 -7.71 -3.03
C LYS A 28 -15.67 -8.79 -2.79
N LYS A 29 -15.33 -9.82 -2.01
CA LYS A 29 -16.21 -10.97 -1.70
C LYS A 29 -17.08 -10.78 -0.47
N SER A 30 -16.74 -9.87 0.43
CA SER A 30 -17.57 -9.55 1.59
C SER A 30 -18.96 -9.09 1.15
N ALA A 31 -19.99 -9.44 1.94
CA ALA A 31 -21.36 -9.06 1.64
C ALA A 31 -21.47 -7.54 1.43
N PRO A 32 -22.26 -7.06 0.46
CA PRO A 32 -22.43 -5.63 0.18
C PRO A 32 -23.23 -4.88 1.28
N THR A 33 -23.32 -5.44 2.48
CA THR A 33 -24.05 -4.86 3.61
C THR A 33 -23.43 -3.53 4.04
N ALA A 34 -24.31 -2.64 4.51
CA ALA A 34 -24.03 -1.22 4.72
C ALA A 34 -22.99 -0.99 5.82
N GLY A 35 -21.76 -0.67 5.44
CA GLY A 35 -20.77 -0.12 6.37
C GLY A 35 -19.31 -0.43 6.00
N PRO A 36 -18.59 0.47 5.31
CA PRO A 36 -17.13 0.35 5.13
C PRO A 36 -16.40 0.01 6.43
N PHE A 37 -16.80 0.70 7.51
CA PHE A 37 -16.15 0.59 8.80
C PHE A 37 -16.37 -0.76 9.49
N LEU A 38 -17.51 -1.42 9.25
CA LEU A 38 -17.83 -2.72 9.84
C LEU A 38 -16.97 -3.85 9.28
N PHE A 39 -16.54 -3.75 8.02
CA PHE A 39 -15.58 -4.70 7.45
C PHE A 39 -14.14 -4.43 7.93
N LEU A 40 -13.77 -3.15 8.08
CA LEU A 40 -12.40 -2.76 8.42
C LEU A 40 -12.01 -3.10 9.85
N ILE A 41 -12.92 -2.97 10.82
CA ILE A 41 -12.64 -3.29 12.24
C ILE A 41 -12.19 -4.76 12.42
N PRO A 42 -12.96 -5.79 12.02
CA PRO A 42 -12.54 -7.18 12.18
C PRO A 42 -11.29 -7.50 11.33
N THR A 43 -11.15 -6.89 10.15
CA THR A 43 -9.94 -7.04 9.33
C THR A 43 -8.69 -6.54 10.07
N LEU A 44 -8.80 -5.39 10.75
CA LEU A 44 -7.72 -4.84 11.56
C LEU A 44 -7.39 -5.72 12.78
N ILE A 45 -8.40 -6.34 13.42
CA ILE A 45 -8.17 -7.27 14.52
C ILE A 45 -7.33 -8.47 14.06
N VAL A 46 -7.65 -9.05 12.90
CA VAL A 46 -6.85 -10.15 12.31
C VAL A 46 -5.43 -9.67 12.00
N CYS A 47 -5.28 -8.47 11.43
CA CYS A 47 -3.98 -7.88 11.15
C CYS A 47 -3.13 -7.69 12.43
N ILE A 48 -3.72 -7.13 13.49
CA ILE A 48 -3.07 -6.96 14.79
C ILE A 48 -2.63 -8.30 15.36
N PHE A 49 -3.48 -9.33 15.30
CA PHE A 49 -3.13 -10.67 15.75
C PHE A 49 -1.89 -11.23 15.00
N LEU A 50 -1.86 -11.11 13.67
CA LEU A 50 -0.71 -11.56 12.87
C LEU A 50 0.57 -10.75 13.13
N LEU A 51 0.43 -9.45 13.41
CA LEU A 51 1.57 -8.61 13.82
C LEU A 51 2.09 -9.02 15.20
N ILE A 52 1.22 -9.36 16.16
CA ILE A 52 1.62 -9.91 17.46
C ILE A 52 2.38 -11.23 17.28
N VAL A 53 1.91 -12.11 16.38
CA VAL A 53 2.65 -13.33 16.02
C VAL A 53 4.04 -13.00 15.46
N SER A 54 4.13 -11.95 14.64
CA SER A 54 5.41 -11.51 14.05
C SER A 54 6.41 -11.00 15.10
N LEU A 55 5.93 -10.41 16.20
CA LEU A 55 6.79 -9.94 17.30
C LEU A 55 7.55 -11.07 18.01
N PHE A 56 7.09 -12.33 17.92
CA PHE A 56 7.85 -13.46 18.45
C PHE A 56 9.15 -13.71 17.68
N PHE A 57 9.19 -13.34 16.40
CA PHE A 57 10.36 -13.48 15.53
C PHE A 57 11.25 -12.22 15.58
N TYR A 58 10.67 -11.05 15.79
CA TYR A 58 11.38 -9.76 15.85
C TYR A 58 11.03 -9.00 17.12
N LYS A 59 11.77 -9.26 18.20
CA LYS A 59 11.58 -8.60 19.49
C LYS A 59 12.32 -7.25 19.52
N PRO A 60 11.65 -6.12 19.84
CA PRO A 60 12.35 -4.88 20.14
C PRO A 60 13.16 -5.03 21.44
N GLY A 61 14.32 -4.39 21.51
CA GLY A 61 15.15 -4.38 22.72
C GLY A 61 14.44 -3.69 23.90
N ASP A 62 14.12 -2.40 23.76
CA ASP A 62 13.29 -1.64 24.71
C ASP A 62 12.00 -1.17 24.04
N TRP A 63 10.89 -1.82 24.38
CA TRP A 63 9.58 -1.50 23.82
C TRP A 63 9.03 -0.15 24.34
N LYS A 64 9.35 0.25 25.58
CA LYS A 64 8.84 1.50 26.15
C LYS A 64 9.49 2.69 25.47
N ASP A 65 10.81 2.62 25.29
CA ASP A 65 11.57 3.66 24.61
C ASP A 65 11.17 3.75 23.14
N TYR A 66 11.03 2.62 22.44
CA TYR A 66 10.55 2.61 21.05
C TYR A 66 9.16 3.25 20.89
N LEU A 67 8.22 2.94 21.78
CA LEU A 67 6.87 3.50 21.71
C LEU A 67 6.82 4.99 22.03
N SER A 68 7.64 5.46 22.97
CA SER A 68 7.67 6.87 23.37
C SER A 68 8.23 7.74 22.25
N GLN A 69 9.32 7.30 21.62
CA GLN A 69 10.01 8.03 20.55
C GLN A 69 9.19 8.13 19.26
N ASN A 70 8.32 7.14 18.99
CA ASN A 70 7.59 7.04 17.73
C ASN A 70 6.11 7.44 17.82
N ARG A 71 5.66 7.99 18.95
CA ARG A 71 4.23 8.26 19.22
C ARG A 71 3.54 9.06 18.11
N ILE A 72 4.20 10.11 17.60
CA ILE A 72 3.63 10.95 16.54
C ILE A 72 3.51 10.19 15.21
N TYR A 73 4.49 9.35 14.88
CA TYR A 73 4.50 8.56 13.66
C TYR A 73 3.46 7.44 13.69
N PHE A 74 3.09 6.93 14.87
CA PHE A 74 1.97 6.00 15.00
C PHE A 74 0.65 6.65 14.61
N TRP A 75 0.40 7.87 15.07
CA TRP A 75 -0.81 8.61 14.71
C TRP A 75 -0.85 8.96 13.23
N LEU A 76 0.28 9.45 12.68
CA LEU A 76 0.38 9.79 11.27
C LEU A 76 0.17 8.54 10.38
N SER A 77 0.84 7.44 10.70
CA SER A 77 0.72 6.18 9.95
C SER A 77 -0.68 5.57 10.10
N GLY A 78 -1.27 5.63 11.29
CA GLY A 78 -2.63 5.17 11.55
C GLY A 78 -3.67 5.95 10.73
N ALA A 79 -3.53 7.28 10.66
CA ALA A 79 -4.38 8.12 9.80
C ALA A 79 -4.20 7.78 8.32
N GLY A 80 -2.95 7.60 7.87
CA GLY A 80 -2.66 7.16 6.50
C GLY A 80 -3.27 5.80 6.15
N LEU A 81 -3.20 4.84 7.07
CA LEU A 81 -3.80 3.51 6.91
C LEU A 81 -5.32 3.58 6.83
N TYR A 82 -5.94 4.43 7.65
CA TYR A 82 -7.39 4.69 7.61
C TYR A 82 -7.82 5.19 6.21
N PHE A 83 -7.15 6.21 5.67
CA PHE A 83 -7.48 6.73 4.33
C PHE A 83 -7.23 5.71 3.22
N THR A 84 -6.18 4.90 3.35
CA THR A 84 -5.87 3.82 2.40
C THR A 84 -7.01 2.80 2.34
N PHE A 85 -7.46 2.32 3.49
CA PHE A 85 -8.55 1.36 3.58
C PHE A 85 -9.90 1.92 3.17
N LEU A 86 -10.19 3.17 3.51
CA LEU A 86 -11.38 3.86 3.03
C LEU A 86 -11.37 3.99 1.49
N GLY A 87 -10.22 4.38 0.93
CA GLY A 87 -10.02 4.49 -0.52
C GLY A 87 -10.23 3.15 -1.22
N PHE A 88 -9.63 2.07 -0.72
CA PHE A 88 -9.81 0.73 -1.27
C PHE A 88 -11.26 0.26 -1.22
N TYR A 89 -11.95 0.50 -0.10
CA TYR A 89 -13.36 0.18 0.00
C TYR A 89 -14.17 0.89 -1.09
N LEU A 90 -14.00 2.21 -1.22
CA LEU A 90 -14.71 3.01 -2.22
C LEU A 90 -14.37 2.56 -3.65
N LEU A 91 -13.12 2.20 -3.89
CA LEU A 91 -12.64 1.78 -5.20
C LEU A 91 -13.21 0.41 -5.60
N TYR A 92 -13.06 -0.61 -4.77
CA TYR A 92 -13.41 -1.99 -5.14
C TYR A 92 -14.90 -2.30 -5.05
N SER A 93 -15.62 -1.62 -4.14
CA SER A 93 -17.08 -1.75 -4.04
C SER A 93 -17.78 -1.21 -5.28
N ARG A 94 -17.29 -0.10 -5.86
CA ARG A 94 -17.94 0.60 -6.97
C ARG A 94 -17.38 0.25 -8.35
N TYR A 95 -16.07 0.08 -8.46
CA TYR A 95 -15.38 0.02 -9.76
C TYR A 95 -14.71 -1.34 -10.05
N GLY A 96 -14.56 -2.20 -9.05
CA GLY A 96 -13.95 -3.53 -9.20
C GLY A 96 -12.45 -3.55 -8.94
N THR A 97 -11.87 -4.76 -8.92
CA THR A 97 -10.47 -4.98 -8.51
C THR A 97 -9.45 -4.54 -9.56
N SER A 98 -9.83 -4.44 -10.84
CA SER A 98 -8.94 -3.96 -11.90
C SER A 98 -8.50 -2.50 -11.70
N TYR A 99 -9.31 -1.69 -11.00
CA TYR A 99 -8.95 -0.33 -10.60
C TYR A 99 -7.78 -0.26 -9.61
N TYR A 100 -7.32 -1.41 -9.08
CA TYR A 100 -6.05 -1.49 -8.37
C TYR A 100 -4.88 -0.98 -9.21
N ILE A 101 -4.90 -1.16 -10.54
CA ILE A 101 -3.86 -0.64 -11.44
C ILE A 101 -3.74 0.88 -11.28
N LEU A 102 -4.87 1.59 -11.32
CA LEU A 102 -4.90 3.04 -11.15
C LEU A 102 -4.39 3.46 -9.77
N TYR A 103 -4.83 2.78 -8.71
CA TYR A 103 -4.31 3.02 -7.36
C TYR A 103 -2.80 2.79 -7.28
N ALA A 104 -2.30 1.67 -7.81
CA ALA A 104 -0.90 1.27 -7.68
C ALA A 104 0.01 2.30 -8.35
N VAL A 105 -0.39 2.79 -9.52
CA VAL A 105 0.36 3.82 -10.22
C VAL A 105 0.31 5.16 -9.48
N LEU A 106 -0.87 5.59 -9.00
CA LEU A 106 -0.97 6.81 -8.21
C LEU A 106 -0.16 6.72 -6.92
N SER A 107 -0.14 5.55 -6.27
CA SER A 107 0.65 5.27 -5.06
C SER A 107 2.14 5.39 -5.35
N ILE A 108 2.64 4.84 -6.47
CA ILE A 108 4.03 5.02 -6.90
C ILE A 108 4.33 6.51 -7.05
N LEU A 109 3.49 7.28 -7.73
CA LEU A 109 3.72 8.71 -7.95
C LEU A 109 3.74 9.50 -6.62
N THR A 110 2.77 9.28 -5.74
CA THR A 110 2.69 10.02 -4.47
C THR A 110 3.81 9.61 -3.51
N THR A 111 4.13 8.33 -3.38
CA THR A 111 5.19 7.88 -2.45
C THR A 111 6.58 8.18 -2.98
N SER A 112 6.88 7.89 -4.24
CA SER A 112 8.23 8.07 -4.79
C SER A 112 8.58 9.55 -4.99
N ILE A 113 7.64 10.35 -5.51
CA ILE A 113 7.89 11.75 -5.85
C ILE A 113 7.65 12.65 -4.65
N PHE A 114 6.46 12.60 -4.05
CA PHE A 114 6.13 13.54 -2.98
C PHE A 114 6.83 13.18 -1.66
N VAL A 115 6.80 11.90 -1.27
CA VAL A 115 7.44 11.49 -0.01
C VAL A 115 8.95 11.30 -0.19
N GLY A 116 9.38 10.46 -1.15
CA GLY A 116 10.81 10.17 -1.37
C GLY A 116 11.59 11.39 -1.85
N ALA A 117 11.27 11.89 -3.05
CA ALA A 117 12.04 12.97 -3.68
C ALA A 117 11.83 14.34 -3.03
N PHE A 118 10.59 14.73 -2.69
CA PHE A 118 10.30 16.07 -2.16
C PHE A 118 10.47 16.16 -0.64
N LEU A 119 9.82 15.29 0.14
CA LEU A 119 9.89 15.37 1.61
C LEU A 119 11.22 14.87 2.17
N PHE A 120 11.72 13.71 1.70
CA PHE A 120 12.97 13.12 2.18
C PHE A 120 14.20 13.52 1.37
N SER A 121 14.04 14.27 0.28
CA SER A 121 15.15 14.72 -0.59
C SER A 121 16.02 13.57 -1.10
N GLU A 122 15.39 12.41 -1.36
CA GLU A 122 16.09 11.24 -1.89
C GLU A 122 16.61 11.49 -3.31
N ARG A 123 17.84 11.04 -3.60
CA ARG A 123 18.46 11.22 -4.91
C ARG A 123 17.86 10.25 -5.92
N LEU A 124 17.08 10.79 -6.85
CA LEU A 124 16.59 10.05 -8.01
C LEU A 124 17.61 10.05 -9.14
N ASN A 125 17.83 8.87 -9.75
CA ASN A 125 18.65 8.74 -10.94
C ASN A 125 17.76 8.75 -12.19
N LEU A 126 18.39 8.78 -13.38
CA LEU A 126 17.68 8.79 -14.66
C LEU A 126 16.69 7.63 -14.82
N TYR A 127 17.03 6.43 -14.31
CA TYR A 127 16.16 5.27 -14.39
C TYR A 127 14.91 5.40 -13.52
N HIS A 128 14.99 6.05 -12.37
CA HIS A 128 13.81 6.38 -11.56
C HIS A 128 12.87 7.33 -12.31
N TYR A 129 13.41 8.33 -13.03
CA TYR A 129 12.60 9.21 -13.87
C TYR A 129 11.92 8.46 -15.03
N PHE A 130 12.62 7.51 -15.66
CA PHE A 130 11.98 6.65 -16.67
C PHE A 130 10.87 5.78 -16.07
N SER A 131 11.04 5.25 -14.86
CA SER A 131 9.98 4.51 -14.16
C SER A 131 8.76 5.39 -13.86
N ILE A 132 8.97 6.66 -13.45
CA ILE A 132 7.90 7.63 -13.24
C ILE A 132 7.16 7.92 -14.55
N LEU A 133 7.89 8.11 -15.65
CA LEU A 133 7.27 8.34 -16.96
C LEU A 133 6.47 7.12 -17.44
N ALA A 134 6.99 5.91 -17.22
CA ALA A 134 6.27 4.67 -17.50
C ALA A 134 4.99 4.52 -16.65
N ALA A 135 5.02 4.97 -15.39
CA ALA A 135 3.82 5.07 -14.55
C ALA A 135 2.76 5.99 -15.18
N PHE A 136 3.13 7.19 -15.66
CA PHE A 136 2.17 8.04 -16.37
C PHE A 136 1.61 7.38 -17.63
N ALA A 137 2.44 6.70 -18.41
CA ALA A 137 1.98 5.93 -19.58
C ALA A 137 0.99 4.82 -19.18
N ALA A 138 1.21 4.14 -18.06
CA ALA A 138 0.31 3.12 -17.54
C ALA A 138 -1.07 3.69 -17.17
N ILE A 139 -1.16 4.91 -16.62
CA ILE A 139 -2.45 5.59 -16.39
C ILE A 139 -3.18 5.84 -17.71
N LEU A 140 -2.47 6.32 -18.75
CA LEU A 140 -3.07 6.57 -20.06
C LEU A 140 -3.62 5.28 -20.66
N LEU A 141 -2.80 4.22 -20.68
CA LEU A 141 -3.21 2.90 -21.18
C LEU A 141 -4.38 2.32 -20.40
N PHE A 142 -4.38 2.44 -19.06
CA PHE A 142 -5.50 2.00 -18.23
C PHE A 142 -6.79 2.71 -18.61
N ASN A 143 -6.77 4.04 -18.76
CA ASN A 143 -7.95 4.80 -19.17
C ASN A 143 -8.45 4.41 -20.57
N LEU A 144 -7.54 4.23 -21.53
CA LEU A 144 -7.89 3.75 -22.87
C LEU A 144 -8.55 2.36 -22.80
N GLY A 145 -7.98 1.43 -22.04
CA GLY A 145 -8.54 0.08 -21.87
C GLY A 145 -9.93 0.06 -21.23
N GLN A 146 -10.18 0.95 -20.27
CA GLN A 146 -11.50 1.11 -19.64
C GLN A 146 -12.55 1.71 -20.58
N ASN A 147 -12.14 2.56 -21.52
CA ASN A 147 -13.04 3.17 -22.50
C ASN A 147 -13.37 2.22 -23.65
N VAL A 148 -12.45 1.33 -24.03
CA VAL A 148 -12.69 0.29 -25.06
C VAL A 148 -13.57 -0.85 -24.54
N SER A 149 -13.51 -1.15 -23.23
CA SER A 149 -14.26 -2.23 -22.60
C SER A 149 -15.68 -1.84 -22.15
N LYS A 150 -16.13 -0.61 -22.44
CA LYS A 150 -17.50 -0.14 -22.23
C LYS A 150 -18.30 -0.27 -23.52
#